data_AF-A0A4E0RFL6-F1
#
_entry.id   AF-A0A4E0RFL6-F1
#
_cell.length_a   1.000
_cell.length_b   1.000
_cell.length_c   1.000
_cell.angle_alpha   90.00
_cell.angle_beta   90.00
_cell.angle_gamma   90.00
#
_symmetry.space_group_name_H-M   'P 1'
#
loop_
_entity.id
_entity.type
_entity.pdbx_description
1 polymer ?
#
loop_
_entity_poly.entity_id
_entity_poly.type
_entity_poly.pdbx_seq_one_letter_code
_entity_poly.pdbx_strand_id
1 'polypeptide(L)'
;MKPLLMQTAYVPSGLDSWLHLKDVHFEEIKDRTVDLLIGNNTPEAHGVQDQRMRISRQPYAVKTVLGWVLLGPTGRSTTRRKYANCLASEVTMKSEILKLYETEFGDATHKESASHSLEDKVFLEIVQG
;
A
#
# COMPACT_ATOMS: atom_id res chain seq x y z
N MET A 1 -2.75 -16.22 17.75
CA MET A 1 -3.09 -15.80 16.37
C MET A 1 -3.19 -17.03 15.50
N LYS A 2 -4.14 -17.08 14.56
CA LYS A 2 -4.38 -18.25 13.69
C LYS A 2 -3.74 -17.96 12.32
N PRO A 3 -2.81 -18.80 11.85
CA PRO A 3 -2.13 -18.56 10.59
C PRO A 3 -3.10 -18.66 9.41
N LEU A 4 -3.04 -17.68 8.50
CA LEU A 4 -3.80 -17.68 7.24
C LEU A 4 -2.87 -18.11 6.10
N LEU A 5 -3.32 -19.03 5.26
CA LEU A 5 -2.54 -19.61 4.18
C LEU A 5 -2.56 -18.70 2.94
N MET A 6 -1.42 -18.08 2.60
CA MET A 6 -1.27 -17.32 1.35
C MET A 6 -0.80 -18.16 0.16
N GLN A 7 -1.13 -17.73 -1.06
CA GLN A 7 -0.61 -18.33 -2.29
C GLN A 7 0.49 -17.44 -2.88
N THR A 8 1.75 -17.86 -2.66
CA THR A 8 3.03 -17.39 -3.27
C THR A 8 3.26 -15.88 -3.39
N ALA A 9 4.25 -15.36 -2.66
CA ALA A 9 4.85 -14.07 -2.95
C ALA A 9 5.51 -14.07 -4.33
N TYR A 10 5.25 -13.02 -5.10
CA TYR A 10 5.85 -12.84 -6.42
C TYR A 10 7.32 -12.43 -6.28
N VAL A 11 8.24 -13.27 -6.74
CA VAL A 11 9.65 -12.88 -6.91
C VAL A 11 9.79 -12.18 -8.27
N PRO A 12 10.26 -10.91 -8.33
CA PRO A 12 10.43 -10.21 -9.58
C PRO A 12 11.50 -10.87 -10.45
N SER A 13 11.11 -11.42 -11.60
CA SER A 13 12.07 -11.90 -12.61
C SER A 13 12.72 -10.72 -13.33
N GLY A 14 14.01 -10.82 -13.65
CA GLY A 14 14.73 -9.79 -14.40
C GLY A 14 15.43 -8.74 -13.54
N LEU A 15 15.57 -8.99 -12.23
CA LEU A 15 16.29 -8.12 -11.31
C LEU A 15 17.74 -7.84 -11.76
N ASP A 16 18.39 -8.83 -12.38
CA ASP A 16 19.75 -8.74 -12.91
C ASP A 16 19.93 -7.65 -13.97
N SER A 17 18.84 -7.21 -14.60
CA SER A 17 18.85 -6.14 -15.60
C SER A 17 19.05 -4.75 -15.00
N TRP A 18 18.83 -4.58 -13.69
CA TRP A 18 18.98 -3.32 -12.98
C TRP A 18 20.21 -3.35 -12.08
N LEU A 19 21.28 -2.68 -12.52
CA LEU A 19 22.57 -2.60 -11.81
C LEU A 19 22.43 -2.15 -10.35
N HIS A 20 21.54 -1.20 -10.06
CA HIS A 20 21.31 -0.68 -8.70
C HIS A 20 20.51 -1.62 -7.80
N LEU A 21 20.01 -2.74 -8.34
CA LEU A 21 19.26 -3.75 -7.60
C LEU A 21 19.99 -5.10 -7.51
N LYS A 22 21.23 -5.20 -8.01
CA LYS A 22 21.99 -6.46 -8.06
C LYS A 22 22.30 -7.04 -6.69
N ASP A 23 22.44 -6.20 -5.68
CA ASP A 23 22.72 -6.57 -4.29
C ASP A 23 21.44 -6.65 -3.45
N VAL A 24 20.27 -6.43 -4.03
CA VAL A 24 18.99 -6.54 -3.33
C VAL A 24 18.51 -7.99 -3.34
N HIS A 25 18.42 -8.59 -2.17
CA HIS A 25 17.87 -9.93 -1.99
C HIS A 25 16.39 -9.84 -1.56
N PHE A 26 15.49 -10.29 -2.44
CA PHE A 26 14.09 -10.45 -2.11
C PHE A 26 13.88 -11.82 -1.48
N GLU A 27 13.44 -11.84 -0.22
CA GLU A 27 13.17 -13.09 0.49
C GLU A 27 11.95 -13.78 -0.12
N GLU A 28 12.11 -15.09 -0.39
CA GLU A 28 10.96 -15.93 -0.72
C GLU A 28 10.23 -16.28 0.58
N ILE A 29 8.92 -16.02 0.61
CA ILE A 29 8.07 -16.38 1.75
C ILE A 29 7.97 -17.91 1.82
N LYS A 30 8.82 -18.51 2.66
CA LYS A 30 8.89 -19.96 2.88
C LYS A 30 7.66 -20.50 3.61
N ASP A 31 7.18 -19.75 4.61
CA ASP A 31 5.98 -20.09 5.36
C ASP A 31 4.84 -19.15 4.96
N ARG A 32 3.75 -19.74 4.47
CA ARG A 32 2.59 -19.01 3.95
C ARG A 32 1.71 -18.42 5.04
N THR A 33 2.13 -18.56 6.29
CA THR A 33 1.51 -17.93 7.45
C THR A 33 1.96 -16.47 7.52
N VAL A 34 1.11 -15.58 7.00
CA VAL A 34 1.36 -14.14 7.08
C VAL A 34 0.39 -13.56 8.08
N ASP A 35 0.90 -12.75 9.01
CA ASP A 35 0.05 -11.86 9.79
C ASP A 35 -0.49 -10.77 8.85
N LEU A 36 -1.79 -10.47 8.96
CA LEU A 36 -2.45 -9.51 8.09
C LEU A 36 -2.04 -8.08 8.45
N LEU A 37 -1.32 -7.39 7.56
CA LEU A 37 -1.11 -5.95 7.65
C LEU A 37 -2.31 -5.21 7.06
N ILE A 38 -2.95 -4.33 7.83
CA ILE A 38 -4.13 -3.56 7.41
C ILE A 38 -3.74 -2.09 7.29
N GLY A 39 -3.54 -1.63 6.05
CA GLY A 39 -3.24 -0.24 5.75
C GLY A 39 -2.06 0.29 6.58
N ASN A 40 -2.32 1.33 7.38
CA ASN A 40 -1.32 2.00 8.20
C ASN A 40 -1.44 1.67 9.71
N ASN A 41 -2.07 0.55 10.07
CA ASN A 41 -2.24 0.14 11.47
C ASN A 41 -0.92 -0.12 12.22
N THR A 42 0.18 -0.25 11.50
CA THR A 42 1.55 -0.35 12.03
C THR A 42 2.46 0.58 11.25
N PRO A 43 2.45 1.90 11.54
CA PRO A 43 3.24 2.88 10.79
C PRO A 43 4.74 2.60 10.86
N GLU A 44 5.22 1.98 11.95
CA GLU A 44 6.61 1.60 12.16
C GLU A 44 7.09 0.57 11.14
N ALA A 45 6.19 -0.28 10.64
CA ALA A 45 6.50 -1.29 9.63
C ALA A 45 6.78 -0.68 8.24
N HIS A 46 6.30 0.54 8.01
CA HIS A 46 6.45 1.28 6.74
C HIS A 46 7.69 2.18 6.70
N GLY A 47 8.43 2.28 7.81
CA GLY A 47 9.65 3.06 7.89
C GLY A 47 10.72 2.57 6.89
N VAL A 48 11.22 3.49 6.08
CA VAL A 48 12.29 3.21 5.10
C VAL A 48 13.63 3.06 5.82
N GLN A 49 14.20 1.87 5.76
CA GLN A 49 15.52 1.55 6.30
C GLN A 49 16.64 1.73 5.27
N ASP A 50 16.36 1.43 4.00
CA ASP A 50 17.28 1.58 2.86
C ASP A 50 16.45 1.83 1.59
N GLN A 51 17.01 2.56 0.63
CA GLN A 51 16.39 2.84 -0.66
C GLN A 51 17.41 2.73 -1.79
N ARG A 52 17.12 1.87 -2.77
CA ARG A 52 17.92 1.69 -3.99
C ARG A 52 17.19 2.28 -5.17
N MET A 53 17.57 3.51 -5.52
CA MET A 53 16.96 4.26 -6.62
C MET A 53 18.00 4.76 -7.61
N ARG A 54 17.56 4.94 -8.86
CA ARG A 54 18.30 5.66 -9.89
C ARG A 54 17.42 6.77 -10.47
N ILE A 55 18.03 7.73 -11.16
CA ILE A 55 17.39 8.99 -11.58
C ILE A 55 16.40 8.85 -12.76
N SER A 56 16.09 7.66 -13.31
CA SER A 56 15.04 7.59 -14.34
C SER A 56 14.38 6.22 -14.53
N ARG A 57 13.03 6.25 -14.67
CA ARG A 57 12.05 5.27 -15.23
C ARG A 57 12.28 3.76 -15.03
N GLN A 58 13.19 3.39 -14.15
CA GLN A 58 13.49 2.04 -13.72
C GLN A 58 12.82 1.80 -12.36
N PRO A 59 12.51 0.56 -12.01
CA PRO A 59 12.01 0.27 -10.69
C PRO A 59 13.09 0.57 -9.65
N TYR A 60 12.66 0.92 -8.45
CA TYR A 60 13.51 1.15 -7.28
C TYR A 60 13.08 0.21 -6.17
N ALA A 61 13.99 -0.11 -5.25
CA ALA A 61 13.67 -0.95 -4.11
C ALA A 61 13.72 -0.15 -2.82
N VAL A 62 12.82 -0.48 -1.90
CA VAL A 62 12.76 0.09 -0.55
C VAL A 62 12.84 -1.06 0.43
N LYS A 63 13.73 -0.96 1.43
CA LYS A 63 13.79 -1.88 2.56
C LYS A 63 12.98 -1.30 3.70
N THR A 64 12.04 -2.08 4.22
CA THR A 64 11.35 -1.78 5.48
C THR A 64 11.61 -2.89 6.50
N VAL A 65 10.99 -2.79 7.68
CA VAL A 65 11.00 -3.87 8.70
C VAL A 65 10.46 -5.18 8.13
N LEU A 66 9.57 -5.12 7.14
CA LEU A 66 8.96 -6.29 6.49
C LEU A 66 9.81 -6.88 5.34
N GLY A 67 10.97 -6.29 5.05
CA GLY A 67 11.86 -6.72 3.99
C GLY A 67 11.89 -5.77 2.79
N TRP A 68 12.44 -6.24 1.68
CA TRP A 68 12.60 -5.46 0.45
C TRP A 68 11.33 -5.49 -0.39
N VAL A 69 10.92 -4.32 -0.88
CA VAL A 69 9.80 -4.13 -1.82
C VAL A 69 10.31 -3.47 -3.09
N LEU A 70 9.92 -4.01 -4.25
CA LEU A 70 10.23 -3.45 -5.57
C LEU A 70 9.07 -2.55 -6.03
N LEU A 71 9.37 -1.30 -6.34
CA LEU A 71 8.40 -0.26 -6.71
C LEU A 71 8.69 0.28 -8.10
N GLY A 72 7.65 0.59 -8.86
CA GLY A 72 7.76 1.18 -10.19
C GLY A 72 7.70 0.17 -11.35
N PRO A 73 7.80 0.66 -12.59
CA PRO A 73 7.58 -0.14 -13.78
C PRO A 73 8.73 -1.12 -14.01
N THR A 74 8.44 -2.42 -13.95
CA THR A 74 9.42 -3.50 -14.15
C THR A 74 9.60 -3.91 -15.61
N GLY A 75 8.92 -3.23 -16.55
CA GLY A 75 9.20 -3.30 -17.98
C GLY A 75 9.38 -4.72 -18.53
N ARG A 76 8.43 -5.63 -18.27
CA ARG A 76 8.19 -6.92 -18.98
C ARG A 76 7.13 -7.73 -18.21
N SER A 77 5.95 -7.93 -18.77
CA SER A 77 5.60 -9.18 -19.46
C SER A 77 4.16 -9.16 -19.98
N THR A 78 3.97 -9.86 -21.08
CA THR A 78 2.73 -10.53 -21.47
C THR A 78 2.05 -11.14 -20.24
N THR A 79 0.75 -10.90 -20.11
CA THR A 79 -0.23 -11.63 -19.28
C THR A 79 0.35 -12.39 -18.08
N ARG A 80 0.89 -11.69 -17.08
CA ARG A 80 1.15 -12.30 -15.76
C ARG A 80 -0.11 -12.21 -14.93
N ARG A 81 -0.52 -13.35 -14.35
CA ARG A 81 -1.60 -13.43 -13.36
C ARG A 81 -1.31 -12.41 -12.26
N LYS A 82 -2.19 -11.42 -12.13
CA LYS A 82 -2.23 -10.53 -10.98
C LYS A 82 -2.90 -11.31 -9.86
N TYR A 83 -2.20 -11.52 -8.75
CA TYR A 83 -2.76 -12.19 -7.58
C TYR A 83 -3.33 -11.11 -6.67
N ALA A 84 -4.62 -11.18 -6.39
CA ALA A 84 -5.25 -10.46 -5.28
C ALA A 84 -5.57 -11.50 -4.21
N ASN A 85 -4.99 -11.35 -3.03
CA ASN A 85 -5.31 -12.22 -1.90
C ASN A 85 -6.60 -11.71 -1.26
N CYS A 86 -7.71 -12.40 -1.50
CA CYS A 86 -9.00 -12.09 -0.89
C CYS A 86 -9.20 -12.96 0.34
N LEU A 87 -9.47 -12.34 1.49
CA LEU A 87 -9.75 -13.05 2.73
C LEU A 87 -11.25 -13.31 2.84
N ALA A 88 -11.64 -14.58 2.89
CA ALA A 88 -13.03 -14.98 3.14
C ALA A 88 -13.29 -15.04 4.65
N SER A 89 -13.33 -13.90 5.34
CA SER A 89 -13.69 -13.89 6.77
C SER A 89 -14.17 -12.51 7.23
N GLU A 90 -15.49 -12.34 7.32
CA GLU A 90 -16.13 -11.10 7.78
C GLU A 90 -16.00 -10.85 9.29
N VAL A 91 -15.73 -11.89 10.11
CA VAL A 91 -15.92 -11.78 11.57
C VAL A 91 -14.66 -11.28 12.32
N THR A 92 -13.46 -11.61 11.86
CA THR A 92 -12.22 -11.37 12.62
C THR A 92 -11.54 -10.02 12.35
N MET A 93 -11.93 -9.30 11.29
CA MET A 93 -11.20 -8.09 10.81
C MET A 93 -12.01 -6.80 10.91
N LYS A 94 -13.28 -6.88 11.29
CA LYS A 94 -14.19 -5.72 11.34
C LYS A 94 -13.65 -4.60 12.22
N SER A 95 -13.07 -4.91 13.38
CA SER A 95 -12.53 -3.90 14.30
C SER A 95 -11.36 -3.13 13.69
N GLU A 96 -10.45 -3.81 13.01
CA GLU A 96 -9.27 -3.18 12.41
C GLU A 96 -9.64 -2.37 11.16
N ILE A 97 -10.60 -2.85 10.37
CA ILE A 97 -11.16 -2.09 9.24
C ILE A 97 -11.86 -0.82 9.75
N LEU A 98 -12.65 -0.91 10.82
CA LEU A 98 -13.31 0.25 11.42
C LEU A 98 -12.30 1.26 11.96
N LYS A 99 -11.25 0.82 12.66
CA LYS A 99 -10.17 1.72 13.13
C LYS A 99 -9.49 2.45 11.99
N LEU A 100 -9.20 1.76 10.88
CA LEU A 100 -8.62 2.37 9.69
C LEU A 100 -9.55 3.46 9.13
N TYR A 101 -10.84 3.15 8.99
CA TYR A 101 -11.85 4.10 8.52
C TYR A 101 -11.92 5.35 9.41
N GLU A 102 -12.00 5.18 10.73
CA GLU A 102 -12.01 6.32 11.66
C GLU A 102 -10.71 7.14 11.63
N THR A 103 -9.57 6.50 11.40
CA THR A 103 -8.28 7.22 11.32
C THR A 103 -8.18 8.04 10.02
N GLU A 104 -8.71 7.53 8.91
CA GLU A 104 -8.64 8.19 7.60
C GLU A 104 -9.78 9.19 7.37
N PHE A 105 -10.95 8.96 7.97
CA PHE A 105 -12.20 9.68 7.68
C PHE A 105 -13.00 10.11 8.91
N GLY A 106 -12.54 9.80 10.13
CA GLY A 106 -13.23 10.12 11.40
C GLY A 106 -13.10 11.58 11.78
N ASP A 107 -13.57 12.48 10.91
CA ASP A 107 -13.54 13.92 11.11
C ASP A 107 -14.75 14.38 11.95
N ALA A 108 -14.96 13.73 13.10
CA ALA A 108 -15.96 14.15 14.06
C ALA A 108 -15.33 15.18 15.00
N THR A 109 -15.25 16.45 14.56
CA THR A 109 -15.28 17.71 15.35
C THR A 109 -14.57 18.89 14.67
N HIS A 110 -14.34 18.88 13.36
CA HIS A 110 -14.25 20.17 12.67
C HIS A 110 -15.63 20.83 12.77
N LYS A 111 -15.70 21.96 13.51
CA LYS A 111 -16.79 22.92 13.30
C LYS A 111 -16.86 23.10 11.79
N GLU A 112 -17.98 22.74 11.18
CA GLU A 112 -18.29 23.05 9.79
C GLU A 112 -18.27 24.58 9.64
N SER A 113 -17.10 25.19 9.51
CA SER A 113 -16.97 26.31 8.61
C SER A 113 -17.11 25.67 7.24
N ALA A 114 -18.33 25.75 6.70
CA ALA A 114 -18.66 25.23 5.38
C ALA A 114 -17.56 25.66 4.41
N SER A 115 -16.69 24.70 4.09
CA SER A 115 -15.57 24.93 3.20
C SER A 115 -16.12 24.75 1.80
N HIS A 116 -16.85 25.76 1.34
CA HIS A 116 -17.45 25.77 0.02
C HIS A 116 -16.34 25.67 -1.04
N SER A 117 -16.54 24.78 -2.03
CA SER A 117 -15.75 24.83 -3.24
C SER A 117 -15.92 26.19 -3.92
N LEU A 118 -15.04 26.55 -4.84
CA LEU A 118 -15.18 27.81 -5.58
C LEU A 118 -16.49 27.84 -6.38
N GLU A 119 -16.91 26.69 -6.91
CA GLU A 119 -18.16 26.51 -7.62
C GLU A 119 -19.37 26.68 -6.70
N ASP A 120 -19.32 26.11 -5.48
CA ASP A 120 -20.39 26.26 -4.49
C ASP A 120 -20.55 27.71 -4.03
N LYS A 121 -19.45 28.47 -3.91
CA LYS A 121 -19.50 29.90 -3.60
C LYS A 121 -20.23 30.69 -4.68
N VAL A 122 -19.88 30.44 -5.94
CA VAL A 122 -20.52 31.10 -7.10
C VAL A 122 -22.01 30.73 -7.16
N PHE A 123 -22.34 29.46 -6.93
CA PHE A 123 -23.73 29.02 -6.90
C PHE A 123 -24.53 29.70 -5.78
N LEU A 124 -23.97 29.82 -4.58
CA LEU A 124 -24.63 30.49 -3.46
C LEU A 124 -24.83 31.99 -3.70
N GLU A 125 -23.86 32.67 -4.32
CA GLU A 125 -24.03 34.08 -4.73
C GLU A 125 -25.17 34.25 -5.74
N ILE A 126 -25.36 33.29 -6.66
CA ILE A 126 -26.44 33.33 -7.65
C ILE A 126 -27.81 33.07 -7.01
N VAL A 127 -27.89 32.22 -5.99
CA VAL A 127 -29.16 31.81 -5.36
C VAL A 127 -29.62 32.77 -4.26
N GLN A 128 -28.68 33.46 -3.60
CA GLN A 128 -28.97 34.36 -2.48
C GLN A 128 -29.03 35.86 -2.86
N GLY A 129 -28.61 36.23 -4.07
CA GLY A 129 -28.78 37.57 -4.66
C GLY A 129 -30.08 37.69 -5.47
#